data_AF-A0A6A6ZW41-F1
#
_entry.id   AF-A0A6A6ZW41-F1
#
_cell.length_a   1.000
_cell.length_b   1.000
_cell.length_c   1.000
_cell.angle_alpha   90.00
_cell.angle_beta   90.00
_cell.angle_gamma   90.00
#
_symmetry.space_group_name_H-M   'P 1'
#
loop_
_entity.id
_entity.type
_entity.pdbx_description
1 polymer ?
#
loop_
_entity_poly.entity_id
_entity_poly.type
_entity_poly.pdbx_seq_one_letter_code
_entity_poly.pdbx_strand_id
1 'polypeptide(L)'
;SNICAVQETSDPQAFLFHCTFPRCRKRTFGRWYDFNRHYKGAHAVEKTVFWCPVAGCVRSEGGNNRPFPRKDKMATHALKKH
;
A
#
# COMPACT_ATOMS: atom_id res chain seq x y z
N SER A 1 -9.54 -5.68 -16.30
CA SER A 1 -8.08 -5.88 -16.47
C SER A 1 -7.57 -6.89 -15.47
N ASN A 2 -6.76 -7.85 -15.90
CA ASN A 2 -6.12 -8.79 -14.99
C ASN A 2 -4.91 -8.11 -14.33
N ILE A 3 -5.02 -7.77 -13.04
CA ILE A 3 -4.03 -6.97 -12.29
C ILE A 3 -2.95 -7.82 -11.62
N CYS A 4 -3.17 -9.14 -11.54
CA CYS A 4 -2.29 -10.09 -10.85
C CYS A 4 -2.16 -11.38 -11.65
N ALA A 5 -0.93 -11.82 -11.93
CA ALA A 5 -0.67 -13.19 -12.33
C ALA A 5 -0.30 -14.01 -11.08
N VAL A 6 -0.79 -15.25 -10.99
CA VAL A 6 -0.48 -16.18 -9.89
C VAL A 6 0.43 -17.27 -10.43
N GLN A 7 1.51 -17.57 -9.71
CA GLN A 7 2.46 -18.63 -10.05
C GLN A 7 2.53 -19.62 -8.88
N GLU A 8 2.39 -20.91 -9.17
CA GLU A 8 2.61 -21.99 -8.20
C GLU A 8 4.10 -22.10 -7.86
N THR A 9 4.40 -22.46 -6.61
CA THR A 9 5.77 -22.78 -6.19
C THR A 9 5.94 -24.28 -6.05
N SER A 10 7.16 -24.73 -5.73
CA SER A 10 7.44 -26.13 -5.41
C SER A 10 6.70 -26.62 -4.17
N ASP A 11 6.28 -25.72 -3.29
CA ASP A 11 5.36 -26.02 -2.20
C ASP A 11 3.92 -25.81 -2.71
N PRO A 12 3.09 -26.86 -2.77
CA PRO A 12 1.73 -26.79 -3.31
C PRO A 12 0.79 -25.89 -2.49
N GLN A 13 1.19 -25.48 -1.27
CA GLN A 13 0.44 -24.51 -0.47
C GLN A 13 0.92 -23.06 -0.65
N ALA A 14 2.04 -22.85 -1.34
CA ALA A 14 2.63 -21.54 -1.53
C ALA A 14 2.48 -21.07 -2.99
N PHE A 15 1.92 -19.88 -3.13
CA PHE A 15 1.74 -19.18 -4.40
C PHE A 15 2.52 -17.86 -4.39
N LEU A 16 3.00 -17.46 -5.56
CA LEU A 16 3.54 -16.13 -5.82
C LEU A 16 2.53 -15.29 -6.60
N PHE A 17 2.36 -14.04 -6.16
CA PHE A 17 1.50 -13.04 -6.77
C PHE A 17 2.35 -12.02 -7.51
N HIS A 18 2.12 -11.83 -8.80
CA HIS A 18 2.91 -10.97 -9.69
C HIS A 18 2.07 -9.79 -10.15
N CYS A 19 2.61 -8.58 -10.05
CA CYS A 19 1.96 -7.41 -10.63
C CYS A 19 2.12 -7.41 -12.16
N THR A 20 1.01 -7.27 -12.88
CA THR A 20 0.99 -7.27 -14.36
C THR A 20 1.33 -5.92 -14.98
N PHE A 21 1.46 -4.85 -14.17
CA PHE A 21 1.81 -3.52 -14.69
C PHE A 21 3.24 -3.51 -15.23
N PRO A 22 3.51 -2.91 -16.40
CA PRO A 22 4.83 -2.95 -17.04
C PRO A 22 5.99 -2.49 -16.14
N ARG A 23 5.76 -1.46 -15.32
CA ARG A 23 6.75 -0.91 -14.37
C ARG A 23 6.95 -1.77 -13.11
N CYS A 24 6.19 -2.85 -12.94
CA CYS A 24 6.21 -3.72 -11.78
C CYS A 24 6.48 -5.19 -12.13
N ARG A 25 6.90 -5.48 -13.37
CA ARG A 25 7.15 -6.85 -13.88
C ARG A 25 8.08 -7.71 -13.02
N LYS A 26 9.01 -7.09 -12.29
CA LYS A 26 9.94 -7.78 -11.37
C LYS A 26 9.41 -7.92 -9.93
N ARG A 27 8.21 -7.42 -9.62
CA ARG A 27 7.64 -7.45 -8.27
C ARG A 27 6.78 -8.69 -8.09
N THR A 28 7.21 -9.53 -7.17
CA THR A 28 6.52 -10.74 -6.72
C THR A 28 6.23 -10.62 -5.23
N PHE A 29 5.14 -11.25 -4.79
CA PHE A 29 4.71 -11.25 -3.40
C PHE A 29 4.35 -12.68 -3.00
N GLY A 30 4.82 -13.15 -1.86
CA GLY A 30 4.44 -14.47 -1.33
C GLY A 30 3.08 -14.49 -0.61
N ARG A 31 2.46 -13.32 -0.42
CA ARG A 31 1.16 -13.19 0.24
C ARG A 31 0.26 -12.26 -0.56
N TRP A 32 -1.00 -12.66 -0.73
CA TRP A 32 -2.02 -11.84 -1.40
C TRP A 32 -2.17 -10.46 -0.76
N TYR A 33 -2.08 -10.39 0.58
CA TYR A 33 -2.14 -9.13 1.32
C TYR A 33 -1.05 -8.13 0.88
N ASP A 34 0.18 -8.58 0.68
CA ASP A 34 1.30 -7.73 0.27
C ASP A 34 1.14 -7.25 -1.18
N PHE A 35 0.66 -8.13 -2.08
CA PHE A 35 0.29 -7.75 -3.44
C PHE A 35 -0.83 -6.70 -3.45
N ASN A 36 -1.93 -6.95 -2.74
CA ASN A 36 -3.07 -6.04 -2.69
C ASN A 36 -2.67 -4.66 -2.15
N ARG A 37 -1.79 -4.63 -1.13
CA ARG A 37 -1.23 -3.38 -0.60
C ARG A 37 -0.39 -2.65 -1.65
N HIS A 38 0.45 -3.36 -2.39
CA HIS A 38 1.22 -2.78 -3.49
C HIS A 38 0.29 -2.18 -4.56
N TYR A 39 -0.70 -2.95 -5.01
CA TYR A 39 -1.65 -2.52 -6.03
C TYR A 39 -2.41 -1.25 -5.59
N LYS A 40 -2.98 -1.25 -4.37
CA LYS A 40 -3.71 -0.08 -3.85
C LYS A 40 -2.84 1.17 -3.73
N GLY A 41 -1.56 1.04 -3.39
CA GLY A 41 -0.66 2.20 -3.27
C GLY A 41 -0.10 2.71 -4.60
N ALA A 42 0.18 1.81 -5.54
CA ALA A 42 0.87 2.13 -6.78
C ALA A 42 -0.07 2.36 -7.96
N HIS A 43 -1.17 1.60 -8.05
CA HIS A 43 -1.97 1.45 -9.26
C HIS A 43 -3.46 1.79 -9.10
N ALA A 44 -4.00 1.86 -7.88
CA ALA A 44 -5.40 2.26 -7.71
C ALA A 44 -5.63 3.67 -8.27
N VAL A 45 -6.70 3.80 -9.06
CA VAL A 45 -7.17 5.07 -9.63
C VAL A 45 -7.49 6.05 -8.50
N GLU A 46 -8.26 5.58 -7.52
CA GLU A 46 -8.52 6.30 -6.29
C GLU A 46 -7.65 5.72 -5.17
N LYS A 47 -6.70 6.53 -4.71
CA LYS A 47 -5.84 6.16 -3.59
C LYS A 47 -6.49 6.59 -2.29
N THR A 48 -6.75 5.63 -1.41
CA THR A 48 -7.10 5.95 -0.03
C THR A 48 -5.94 6.70 0.61
N VAL A 49 -6.24 7.89 1.13
CA VAL A 49 -5.30 8.73 1.86
C VAL A 49 -5.74 8.84 3.32
N PHE A 50 -4.78 9.00 4.22
CA PHE A 50 -5.02 9.13 5.65
C PHE A 50 -4.30 10.39 6.15
N TRP A 51 -5.05 11.27 6.81
CA TRP A 51 -4.52 12.48 7.42
C TRP A 51 -4.24 12.26 8.90
N CYS A 52 -3.28 13.00 9.47
CA CYS A 52 -3.10 13.04 10.92
C CYS A 52 -4.34 13.73 11.55
N PRO A 53 -4.98 13.14 12.57
CA PRO A 53 -6.17 13.73 13.20
C PRO A 53 -5.84 14.89 14.16
N VAL A 54 -4.56 15.14 14.47
CA VAL A 54 -4.14 16.19 15.40
C VAL A 54 -4.18 17.55 14.70
N ALA A 55 -5.03 18.44 15.19
CA ALA A 55 -5.15 19.80 14.69
C ALA A 55 -3.80 20.54 14.81
N GLY A 56 -3.43 21.29 13.77
CA GLY A 56 -2.14 22.00 13.70
C GLY A 56 -0.93 21.11 13.34
N CYS A 57 -1.10 19.79 13.21
CA CYS A 57 -0.05 18.96 12.65
C CYS A 57 0.15 19.30 11.18
N VAL A 58 1.40 19.46 10.74
CA VAL A 58 1.73 19.73 9.33
C VAL A 58 1.23 18.65 8.37
N ARG A 59 0.97 17.43 8.86
CA ARG A 59 0.41 16.30 8.09
C ARG A 59 -1.07 16.04 8.39
N SER A 60 -1.75 16.98 9.05
CA SER A 60 -3.22 17.01 9.10
C SER A 60 -3.79 17.44 7.75
N GLU A 61 -5.10 17.30 7.56
CA GLU A 61 -5.77 17.70 6.33
C GLU A 61 -5.67 19.21 6.06
N GLY A 62 -5.68 20.02 7.12
CA GLY A 62 -5.42 21.47 7.03
C GLY A 62 -3.93 21.83 7.03
N GLY A 63 -3.03 20.85 7.10
CA GLY A 63 -1.58 21.06 7.09
C GLY A 63 -1.03 21.01 5.66
N ASN A 64 -0.06 21.88 5.35
CA ASN A 64 0.53 22.00 4.01
C ASN A 64 1.46 20.83 3.59
N ASN A 65 1.32 19.63 4.17
CA ASN A 65 2.18 18.49 3.88
C ASN A 65 1.37 17.29 3.35
N ARG A 66 2.06 16.19 3.02
CA ARG A 66 1.49 15.02 2.34
C ARG A 66 0.74 14.06 3.29
N PRO A 67 -0.39 13.50 2.85
CA PRO A 67 -1.10 12.47 3.61
C PRO A 67 -0.29 11.17 3.66
N PHE A 68 -0.75 10.24 4.47
CA PHE A 68 -0.21 8.89 4.54
C PHE A 68 -0.96 7.99 3.57
N PRO A 69 -0.26 7.13 2.82
CA PRO A 69 -0.92 6.15 1.95
C PRO A 69 -1.49 4.96 2.73
N ARG A 70 -1.25 4.87 4.04
CA ARG A 70 -1.74 3.77 4.90
C ARG A 70 -2.08 4.25 6.31
N LYS A 71 -3.14 3.68 6.89
CA LYS A 71 -3.62 3.97 8.25
C LYS A 71 -2.58 3.68 9.33
N ASP A 72 -1.88 2.55 9.24
CA ASP A 72 -0.89 2.14 10.25
C ASP A 72 0.30 3.11 10.30
N LYS A 73 0.71 3.65 9.14
CA LYS A 73 1.77 4.67 9.05
C LYS A 73 1.33 6.00 9.63
N MET A 74 0.08 6.39 9.40
CA MET A 74 -0.52 7.55 10.04
C MET A 74 -0.60 7.36 11.57
N ALA A 75 -1.12 6.24 12.04
CA ALA A 75 -1.26 5.94 13.47
C ALA A 75 0.10 5.90 14.18
N THR A 76 1.11 5.26 13.56
CA THR A 76 2.48 5.27 14.07
C THR A 76 3.05 6.69 14.14
N HIS A 77 2.74 7.53 13.15
CA HIS A 77 3.14 8.95 13.20
C HIS A 77 2.47 9.67 14.35
N ALA A 78 1.15 9.51 14.53
CA ALA A 78 0.41 10.13 15.62
C ALA A 78 1.03 9.74 16.97
N LEU A 79 1.20 8.45 17.23
CA LEU A 79 1.77 7.92 18.47
C LEU A 79 3.21 8.40 18.76
N LYS A 80 4.01 8.69 17.73
CA LYS A 80 5.43 9.07 17.90
C LYS A 80 5.67 10.57 17.90
N LYS A 81 4.71 11.37 17.46
CA LYS A 81 4.86 12.83 17.28
C LYS A 81 3.92 13.63 18.17
N HIS A 82 2.92 12.98 18.76
CA HIS A 82 1.90 13.52 19.65
C HIS A 82 1.69 12.53 20.80
#